data_AF-A0A1C4XCV9-F1
#
_entry.id   AF-A0A1C4XCV9-F1
#
_cell.length_a   1.000
_cell.length_b   1.000
_cell.length_c   1.000
_cell.angle_alpha   90.00
_cell.angle_beta   90.00
_cell.angle_gamma   90.00
#
_symmetry.space_group_name_H-M   'P 1'
#
loop_
_entity.id
_entity.type
_entity.pdbx_description
1 polymer ?
#
loop_
_entity_poly.entity_id
_entity_poly.type
_entity_poly.pdbx_seq_one_letter_code
_entity_poly.pdbx_strand_id
1 'polypeptide(L)'
;MISRESFAGWYRHRLVWVAVILLATSAGAAVLLNRSDSKAEPADLQAQIVARMRTTLERADPGQHNHAGHGAQQVAAGEEKPPVICGVRVYGYEPADVTTLADVQTVYGFHLCGVAERKRPWDVAVKLAGPVIMDMSSDPPGIQVVEATEDVRFIDRLRQMFPPKYATVAQEEALTAAEMADQRRRYDAAAGL
;
A
#
# COMPACT_ATOMS: atom_id res chain seq x y z
N MET A 1 68.23 39.20 3.30
CA MET A 1 67.99 37.84 3.84
C MET A 1 66.57 37.77 4.34
N ILE A 2 65.86 36.72 3.95
CA ILE A 2 64.42 36.49 4.13
C ILE A 2 64.04 36.52 5.61
N SER A 3 63.09 37.40 6.01
CA SER A 3 62.49 37.39 7.34
C SER A 3 61.05 36.90 7.26
N ARG A 4 60.80 35.75 7.89
CA ARG A 4 59.48 35.12 8.07
C ARG A 4 58.77 35.75 9.27
N GLU A 5 57.97 36.78 9.05
CA GLU A 5 56.94 37.26 9.99
C GLU A 5 55.82 37.91 9.14
N SER A 6 54.54 37.58 9.18
CA SER A 6 53.76 36.78 10.11
C SER A 6 52.52 36.20 9.39
N PHE A 7 52.30 34.90 9.53
CA PHE A 7 51.01 34.23 9.25
C PHE A 7 49.99 34.50 10.38
N ALA A 8 50.19 35.54 11.20
CA ALA A 8 49.55 35.71 12.51
C ALA A 8 48.39 36.74 12.51
N GLY A 9 47.88 37.14 11.34
CA GLY A 9 46.76 38.08 11.23
C GLY A 9 45.37 37.43 11.06
N TRP A 10 45.32 36.18 10.60
CA TRP A 10 44.05 35.57 10.16
C TRP A 10 43.12 35.19 11.32
N TYR A 11 43.67 34.95 12.51
CA TYR A 11 42.93 34.49 13.70
C TYR A 11 42.26 35.61 14.53
N ARG A 12 42.38 36.89 14.13
CA ARG A 12 41.91 38.04 14.94
C ARG A 12 40.54 38.62 14.59
N HIS A 13 39.84 38.12 13.57
CA HIS A 13 38.50 38.61 13.26
C HIS A 13 37.44 37.65 13.80
N ARG A 14 36.95 37.91 15.02
CA ARG A 14 35.66 37.36 15.51
C ARG A 14 34.56 37.49 14.45
N LEU A 15 34.63 38.57 13.66
CA LEU A 15 33.73 38.84 12.53
C LEU A 15 33.82 37.80 11.41
N VAL A 16 34.99 37.21 11.13
CA VAL A 16 35.14 36.15 10.13
C VAL A 16 34.46 34.88 10.62
N TRP A 17 34.62 34.52 11.90
CA TRP A 17 33.92 33.38 12.48
C TRP A 17 32.40 33.58 12.55
N VAL A 18 31.94 34.79 12.85
CA VAL A 18 30.51 35.14 12.79
C VAL A 18 29.99 35.03 11.36
N ALA A 19 30.73 35.51 10.36
CA ALA A 19 30.35 35.39 8.96
C ALA A 19 30.28 33.93 8.50
N VAL A 20 31.23 33.09 8.90
CA VAL A 20 31.23 31.64 8.59
C VAL A 20 30.06 30.93 9.26
N ILE A 21 29.75 31.23 10.51
CA ILE A 21 28.60 30.64 11.22
C ILE A 21 27.30 31.10 10.58
N LEU A 22 27.16 32.39 10.24
CA LEU A 22 25.98 32.91 9.55
C LEU A 22 25.81 32.29 8.16
N LEU A 23 26.89 32.10 7.41
CA LEU A 23 26.87 31.40 6.12
C LEU A 23 26.51 29.92 6.26
N ALA A 24 27.07 29.22 7.25
CA ALA A 24 26.78 27.82 7.49
C ALA A 24 25.33 27.61 7.95
N THR A 25 24.82 28.48 8.82
CA THR A 25 23.43 28.43 9.29
C THR A 25 22.44 28.85 8.20
N SER A 26 22.76 29.85 7.37
CA SER A 26 21.89 30.24 6.25
C SER A 26 21.90 29.21 5.12
N ALA A 27 23.05 28.62 4.80
CA ALA A 27 23.13 27.50 3.86
C ALA A 27 22.41 26.25 4.41
N GLY A 28 22.57 25.95 5.69
CA GLY A 28 21.85 24.86 6.37
C GLY A 28 20.33 25.09 6.37
N ALA A 29 19.88 26.30 6.65
CA ALA A 29 18.47 26.69 6.58
C ALA A 29 17.95 26.64 5.14
N ALA A 30 18.72 27.08 4.15
CA ALA A 30 18.33 27.00 2.75
C ALA A 30 18.24 25.54 2.25
N VAL A 31 19.14 24.65 2.68
CA VAL A 31 19.07 23.21 2.37
C VAL A 31 17.87 22.56 3.08
N LEU A 32 17.58 22.93 4.32
CA LEU A 32 16.40 22.43 5.03
C LEU A 32 15.10 22.95 4.42
N LEU A 33 15.04 24.23 4.05
CA LEU A 33 13.88 24.82 3.36
C LEU A 33 13.71 24.22 1.96
N ASN A 34 14.77 23.98 1.18
CA ASN A 34 14.69 23.25 -0.09
C ASN A 34 14.34 21.76 0.05
N ARG A 35 14.63 21.14 1.21
CA ARG A 35 14.15 19.78 1.52
C ARG A 35 12.69 19.79 1.99
N SER A 36 12.24 20.86 2.63
CA SER A 36 10.84 21.07 3.02
C SER A 36 9.98 21.54 1.85
N ASP A 37 10.58 22.16 0.83
CA ASP A 37 10.03 22.48 -0.49
C ASP A 37 10.08 21.29 -1.45
N SER A 38 10.19 20.06 -0.93
CA SER A 38 9.46 18.94 -1.53
C SER A 38 7.97 19.23 -1.40
N LYS A 39 7.50 20.19 -2.19
CA LYS A 39 6.11 20.36 -2.61
C LYS A 39 5.62 18.95 -2.87
N ALA A 40 4.84 18.40 -1.93
CA ALA A 40 4.49 16.99 -1.89
C ALA A 40 4.16 16.55 -3.31
N GLU A 41 5.02 15.72 -3.88
CA GLU A 41 4.78 15.18 -5.21
C GLU A 41 3.37 14.59 -5.14
N PRO A 42 2.43 15.00 -6.03
CA PRO A 42 1.05 14.54 -5.92
C PRO A 42 1.10 13.03 -5.81
N ALA A 43 0.60 12.51 -4.68
CA ALA A 43 0.77 11.11 -4.34
C ALA A 43 0.36 10.27 -5.55
N ASP A 44 1.24 9.38 -6.01
CA ASP A 44 0.97 8.52 -7.15
C ASP A 44 -0.42 7.89 -6.98
N LEU A 45 -1.36 8.26 -7.87
CA LEU A 45 -2.75 7.83 -7.80
C LEU A 45 -2.83 6.30 -7.70
N GLN A 46 -1.93 5.61 -8.42
CA GLN A 46 -1.83 4.17 -8.38
C GLN A 46 -1.49 3.66 -6.97
N ALA A 47 -0.47 4.25 -6.33
CA ALA A 47 -0.12 3.93 -4.95
C ALA A 47 -1.26 4.22 -3.96
N GLN A 48 -2.01 5.31 -4.16
CA GLN A 48 -3.18 5.64 -3.34
C GLN A 48 -4.30 4.61 -3.50
N ILE A 49 -4.59 4.17 -4.72
CA ILE A 49 -5.59 3.13 -5.01
C ILE A 49 -5.16 1.81 -4.36
N VAL A 50 -3.90 1.40 -4.51
CA VAL A 50 -3.36 0.18 -3.87
C VAL A 50 -3.51 0.25 -2.36
N ALA A 51 -3.16 1.37 -1.74
CA ALA A 51 -3.29 1.56 -0.29
C ALA A 51 -4.76 1.52 0.16
N ARG A 52 -5.66 2.20 -0.57
CA ARG A 52 -7.10 2.20 -0.27
C ARG A 52 -7.70 0.82 -0.43
N MET A 53 -7.40 0.11 -1.52
CA MET A 53 -7.86 -1.25 -1.78
C MET A 53 -7.43 -2.22 -0.68
N ARG A 54 -6.13 -2.22 -0.34
CA ARG A 54 -5.58 -3.07 0.73
C ARG A 54 -6.25 -2.78 2.07
N THR A 55 -6.30 -1.51 2.48
CA THR A 55 -6.85 -1.13 3.79
C THR A 55 -8.34 -1.42 3.90
N THR A 56 -9.10 -1.26 2.81
CA THR A 56 -10.51 -1.65 2.78
C THR A 56 -10.68 -3.16 2.95
N LEU A 57 -9.89 -3.98 2.24
CA LEU A 57 -9.95 -5.44 2.38
C LEU A 57 -9.52 -5.92 3.78
N GLU A 58 -8.46 -5.34 4.34
CA GLU A 58 -7.95 -5.72 5.68
C GLU A 58 -8.88 -5.29 6.83
N ARG A 59 -9.73 -4.28 6.60
CA ARG A 59 -10.76 -3.83 7.55
C ARG A 59 -12.12 -4.48 7.35
N ALA A 60 -12.37 -5.04 6.18
CA ALA A 60 -13.60 -5.76 5.91
C ALA A 60 -13.70 -6.97 6.84
N ASP A 61 -14.90 -7.29 7.30
CA ASP A 61 -15.10 -8.55 8.00
C ASP A 61 -14.78 -9.72 7.04
N PRO A 62 -14.10 -10.80 7.48
CA PRO A 62 -13.84 -11.97 6.64
C PRO A 62 -15.09 -12.52 5.92
N GLY A 63 -16.29 -12.34 6.49
CA GLY A 63 -17.54 -12.70 5.83
C GLY A 63 -17.92 -11.82 4.63
N GLN A 64 -17.37 -10.61 4.50
CA GLN A 64 -17.73 -9.62 3.48
C GLN A 64 -17.03 -9.82 2.13
N HIS A 65 -16.04 -10.72 2.06
CA HIS A 65 -15.42 -11.11 0.79
C HIS A 65 -15.28 -12.63 0.64
N ASN A 66 -16.21 -13.40 1.24
CA ASN A 66 -16.36 -14.86 1.13
C ASN A 66 -15.09 -15.70 1.36
N HIS A 67 -14.68 -15.86 2.62
CA HIS A 67 -13.89 -17.03 3.00
C HIS A 67 -14.80 -18.26 3.08
N ALA A 68 -14.90 -19.02 1.98
CA ALA A 68 -15.70 -20.25 1.83
C ALA A 68 -15.90 -21.04 3.15
N GLY A 69 -17.03 -20.80 3.83
CA GLY A 69 -17.48 -21.58 5.00
C GLY A 69 -16.69 -21.44 6.30
N HIS A 70 -15.59 -20.70 6.34
CA HIS A 70 -14.89 -20.37 7.59
C HIS A 70 -15.41 -19.02 8.09
N GLY A 71 -16.69 -19.01 8.49
CA GLY A 71 -17.25 -17.91 9.26
C GLY A 71 -16.32 -17.60 10.42
N ALA A 72 -16.07 -16.30 10.64
CA ALA A 72 -15.21 -15.77 11.69
C ALA A 72 -15.14 -16.77 12.84
N GLN A 73 -14.00 -17.44 13.00
CA GLN A 73 -13.73 -18.32 14.14
C GLN A 73 -14.31 -17.56 15.33
N GLN A 74 -15.35 -18.11 15.97
CA GLN A 74 -16.03 -17.45 17.07
C GLN A 74 -14.97 -17.24 18.14
N VAL A 75 -14.35 -16.07 18.12
CA VAL A 75 -13.41 -15.65 19.14
C VAL A 75 -14.25 -15.70 20.41
N ALA A 76 -13.86 -16.58 21.33
CA ALA A 76 -14.50 -16.64 22.63
C ALA A 76 -14.54 -15.21 23.17
N ALA A 77 -15.69 -14.79 23.71
CA ALA A 77 -15.90 -13.41 24.14
C ALA A 77 -14.72 -12.94 25.02
N GLY A 78 -13.85 -12.08 24.46
CA GLY A 78 -12.64 -11.60 25.13
C GLY A 78 -11.32 -11.76 24.35
N GLU A 79 -11.26 -12.57 23.28
CA GLU A 79 -10.07 -12.67 22.42
C GLU A 79 -10.14 -11.72 21.22
N GLU A 80 -9.02 -11.03 20.95
CA GLU A 80 -8.89 -10.12 19.81
C GLU A 80 -8.89 -10.93 18.50
N LYS A 81 -9.74 -10.52 17.55
CA LYS A 81 -9.85 -11.18 16.25
C LYS A 81 -8.50 -11.12 15.54
N PRO A 82 -7.99 -12.25 15.02
CA PRO A 82 -6.75 -12.25 14.26
C PRO A 82 -6.83 -11.26 13.08
N PRO A 83 -5.78 -10.45 12.84
CA PRO A 83 -5.79 -9.50 11.75
C PRO A 83 -5.78 -10.22 10.40
N VAL A 84 -6.51 -9.66 9.43
CA VAL A 84 -6.44 -10.08 8.03
C VAL A 84 -5.36 -9.28 7.34
N ILE A 85 -4.49 -9.95 6.59
CA ILE A 85 -3.38 -9.31 5.87
C ILE A 85 -3.50 -9.62 4.38
N CYS A 86 -3.64 -8.57 3.58
CA CYS A 86 -3.92 -8.68 2.16
C CYS A 86 -2.74 -8.18 1.31
N GLY A 87 -2.38 -8.95 0.30
CA GLY A 87 -1.65 -8.50 -0.88
C GLY A 87 -2.67 -8.18 -1.97
N VAL A 88 -2.47 -7.06 -2.66
CA VAL A 88 -3.38 -6.61 -3.71
C VAL A 88 -2.59 -6.26 -4.96
N ARG A 89 -3.23 -6.46 -6.11
CA ARG A 89 -2.76 -5.95 -7.39
C ARG A 89 -3.91 -5.31 -8.14
N VAL A 90 -3.66 -4.13 -8.69
CA VAL A 90 -4.65 -3.38 -9.47
C VAL A 90 -4.38 -3.60 -10.94
N TYR A 91 -5.41 -3.99 -11.69
CA TYR A 91 -5.38 -4.12 -13.15
C TYR A 91 -5.79 -2.84 -13.84
N GLY A 92 -6.69 -2.09 -13.20
CA GLY A 92 -7.05 -0.74 -13.61
C GLY A 92 -8.27 -0.22 -12.84
N TYR A 93 -8.73 0.95 -13.23
CA TYR A 93 -9.83 1.65 -12.58
C TYR A 93 -10.65 2.45 -13.58
N GLU A 94 -11.85 2.85 -13.15
CA GLU A 94 -12.78 3.67 -13.92
C GLU A 94 -13.32 4.82 -13.08
N PRO A 95 -13.49 6.03 -13.66
CA PRO A 95 -13.09 6.41 -15.02
C PRO A 95 -11.56 6.43 -15.20
N ALA A 96 -11.07 6.14 -16.39
CA ALA A 96 -9.64 5.88 -16.63
C ALA A 96 -8.78 7.16 -16.77
N ASP A 97 -9.41 8.32 -16.91
CA ASP A 97 -8.79 9.63 -17.14
C ASP A 97 -8.71 10.50 -15.87
N VAL A 98 -9.17 9.97 -14.73
CA VAL A 98 -9.10 10.68 -13.45
C VAL A 98 -7.68 10.74 -12.92
N THR A 99 -7.38 11.82 -12.20
CA THR A 99 -6.05 12.05 -11.60
C THR A 99 -6.09 12.12 -10.08
N THR A 100 -7.27 12.03 -9.48
CA THR A 100 -7.46 12.06 -8.03
C THR A 100 -8.19 10.80 -7.56
N LEU A 101 -7.88 10.35 -6.34
CA LEU A 101 -8.52 9.15 -5.76
C LEU A 101 -10.02 9.35 -5.58
N ALA A 102 -10.47 10.58 -5.28
CA ALA A 102 -11.87 10.89 -5.03
C ALA A 102 -12.77 10.72 -6.27
N ASP A 103 -12.18 10.82 -7.46
CA ASP A 103 -12.90 10.68 -8.72
C ASP A 103 -12.93 9.23 -9.23
N VAL A 104 -12.16 8.32 -8.60
CA VAL A 104 -12.17 6.89 -8.93
C VAL A 104 -13.47 6.27 -8.43
N GLN A 105 -14.21 5.61 -9.31
CA GLN A 105 -15.49 4.98 -9.00
C GLN A 105 -15.38 3.47 -8.86
N THR A 106 -14.57 2.83 -9.70
CA THR A 106 -14.43 1.37 -9.68
C THR A 106 -12.97 0.99 -9.83
N VAL A 107 -12.52 0.02 -9.04
CA VAL A 107 -11.17 -0.57 -9.15
C VAL A 107 -11.31 -2.05 -9.45
N TYR A 108 -10.59 -2.51 -10.46
CA TYR A 108 -10.50 -3.92 -10.86
C TYR A 108 -9.12 -4.45 -10.49
N GLY A 109 -9.07 -5.58 -9.80
CA GLY A 109 -7.81 -6.13 -9.35
C GLY A 109 -7.89 -7.57 -8.89
N PHE A 110 -6.89 -7.95 -8.12
CA PHE A 110 -6.76 -9.25 -7.47
C PHE A 110 -6.35 -9.04 -6.03
N HIS A 111 -6.90 -9.87 -5.14
CA HIS A 111 -6.43 -9.96 -3.78
C HIS A 111 -5.94 -11.37 -3.49
N LEU A 112 -5.00 -11.45 -2.54
CA LEU A 112 -4.72 -12.63 -1.75
C LEU A 112 -4.78 -12.14 -0.31
N CYS A 113 -5.61 -12.70 0.54
CA CYS A 113 -5.76 -12.31 1.94
C CYS A 113 -5.56 -13.54 2.83
N GLY A 114 -4.81 -13.39 3.91
CA GLY A 114 -4.59 -14.44 4.90
C GLY A 114 -4.96 -13.97 6.31
N VAL A 115 -5.54 -14.86 7.11
CA VAL A 115 -5.86 -14.60 8.52
C VAL A 115 -4.61 -14.88 9.36
N ALA A 116 -3.99 -13.84 9.93
CA ALA A 116 -2.74 -13.93 10.66
C ALA A 116 -2.97 -14.37 12.11
N GLU A 117 -3.31 -15.65 12.27
CA GLU A 117 -3.42 -16.27 13.58
C GLU A 117 -2.05 -16.32 14.29
N ARG A 118 -2.09 -16.15 15.61
CA ARG A 118 -0.88 -16.07 16.43
C ARG A 118 0.01 -17.30 16.23
N LYS A 119 1.28 -17.06 15.92
CA LYS A 119 2.30 -18.09 15.66
C LYS A 119 1.95 -19.06 14.51
N ARG A 120 0.98 -18.74 13.66
CA ARG A 120 0.65 -19.56 12.49
C ARG A 120 1.45 -19.11 11.27
N PRO A 121 2.35 -19.95 10.71
CA PRO A 121 3.13 -19.61 9.52
C PRO A 121 2.25 -19.38 8.28
N TRP A 122 2.70 -18.49 7.40
CA TRP A 122 2.03 -18.17 6.14
C TRP A 122 1.61 -19.42 5.35
N ASP A 123 2.48 -20.42 5.22
CA ASP A 123 2.27 -21.57 4.33
C ASP A 123 1.06 -22.42 4.73
N VAL A 124 0.65 -22.38 6.01
CA VAL A 124 -0.52 -23.10 6.55
C VAL A 124 -1.68 -22.18 6.96
N ALA A 125 -1.56 -20.88 6.69
CA ALA A 125 -2.62 -19.92 6.95
C ALA A 125 -3.86 -20.18 6.07
N VAL A 126 -5.04 -19.92 6.62
CA VAL A 126 -6.27 -19.81 5.83
C VAL A 126 -6.14 -18.61 4.92
N LYS A 127 -6.33 -18.82 3.61
CA LYS A 127 -6.17 -17.81 2.59
C LYS A 127 -7.38 -17.79 1.66
N LEU A 128 -7.67 -16.61 1.13
CA LEU A 128 -8.58 -16.43 0.02
C LEU A 128 -7.91 -15.58 -1.05
N ALA A 129 -8.02 -16.02 -2.29
CA ALA A 129 -7.50 -15.29 -3.43
C ALA A 129 -8.48 -15.30 -4.58
N GLY A 130 -8.51 -14.20 -5.32
CA GLY A 130 -9.29 -14.10 -6.53
C GLY A 130 -9.35 -12.70 -7.11
N PRO A 131 -9.89 -12.58 -8.32
CA PRO A 131 -10.26 -11.29 -8.90
C PRO A 131 -11.33 -10.61 -8.05
N VAL A 132 -11.20 -9.29 -7.91
CA VAL A 132 -12.07 -8.47 -7.08
C VAL A 132 -12.36 -7.13 -7.77
N ILE A 133 -13.58 -6.67 -7.56
CA ILE A 133 -14.06 -5.34 -7.93
C ILE A 133 -14.30 -4.57 -6.65
N MET A 134 -13.74 -3.37 -6.56
CA MET A 134 -14.02 -2.44 -5.48
C MET A 134 -14.81 -1.27 -6.02
N ASP A 135 -16.01 -1.07 -5.47
CA ASP A 135 -16.85 0.08 -5.73
C ASP A 135 -16.46 1.21 -4.76
N MET A 136 -15.79 2.22 -5.30
CA MET A 136 -15.27 3.38 -4.60
C MET A 136 -16.28 4.53 -4.50
N SER A 137 -17.48 4.38 -5.08
CA SER A 137 -18.52 5.42 -5.06
C SER A 137 -19.26 5.53 -3.71
N SER A 138 -19.00 4.62 -2.78
CA SER A 138 -19.61 4.54 -1.45
C SER A 138 -18.56 4.55 -0.33
N ASP A 139 -18.99 4.89 0.89
CA ASP A 139 -18.16 4.78 2.10
C ASP A 139 -18.91 3.98 3.18
N PRO A 140 -18.41 2.79 3.59
CA PRO A 140 -17.20 2.13 3.10
C PRO A 140 -17.32 1.65 1.64
N PRO A 141 -16.20 1.52 0.89
CA PRO A 141 -16.23 1.01 -0.47
C PRO A 141 -16.82 -0.41 -0.52
N GLY A 142 -17.65 -0.67 -1.53
CA GLY A 142 -18.20 -2.00 -1.78
C GLY A 142 -17.13 -2.96 -2.28
N ILE A 143 -17.21 -4.24 -1.89
CA ILE A 143 -16.31 -5.31 -2.34
C ILE A 143 -17.13 -6.37 -3.05
N GLN A 144 -16.70 -6.77 -4.25
CA GLN A 144 -17.29 -7.88 -4.99
C GLN A 144 -16.19 -8.83 -5.44
N VAL A 145 -16.19 -10.06 -4.94
CA VAL A 145 -15.28 -11.11 -5.37
C VAL A 145 -15.91 -11.90 -6.50
N VAL A 146 -15.10 -12.30 -7.48
CA VAL A 146 -15.56 -13.18 -8.55
C VAL A 146 -15.56 -14.62 -8.04
N GLU A 147 -16.73 -15.26 -8.04
CA GLU A 147 -16.91 -16.65 -7.63
C GLU A 147 -17.73 -17.41 -8.66
N ALA A 148 -17.47 -18.71 -8.80
CA ALA A 148 -18.39 -19.57 -9.53
C ALA A 148 -19.71 -19.70 -8.77
N THR A 149 -20.82 -19.78 -9.49
CA THR A 149 -22.12 -20.15 -8.93
C THR A 149 -22.47 -21.58 -9.35
N GLU A 150 -23.59 -22.11 -8.85
CA GLU A 150 -24.09 -23.43 -9.29
C GLU A 150 -24.27 -23.50 -10.82
N ASP A 151 -24.67 -22.38 -11.44
CA ASP A 151 -25.03 -22.31 -12.86
C ASP A 151 -23.96 -21.65 -13.75
N VAL A 152 -22.99 -20.92 -13.16
CA VAL A 152 -22.02 -20.12 -13.92
C VAL A 152 -20.60 -20.50 -13.52
N ARG A 153 -19.84 -21.00 -14.50
CA ARG A 153 -18.42 -21.29 -14.34
C ARG A 153 -17.64 -20.02 -14.03
N PHE A 154 -16.60 -20.13 -13.21
CA PHE A 154 -15.76 -19.01 -12.79
C PHE A 154 -15.31 -18.09 -13.94
N ILE A 155 -14.82 -18.66 -15.05
CA ILE A 155 -14.33 -17.88 -16.20
C ILE A 155 -15.46 -17.11 -16.88
N ASP A 156 -16.64 -17.71 -16.98
CA ASP A 156 -17.81 -17.05 -17.57
C ASP A 156 -18.29 -15.93 -16.64
N ARG A 157 -18.27 -16.15 -15.32
CA ARG A 157 -18.56 -15.12 -14.32
C ARG A 157 -17.57 -13.96 -14.37
N LEU A 158 -16.28 -14.26 -14.47
CA LEU A 158 -15.23 -13.24 -14.59
C LEU A 158 -15.49 -12.33 -15.78
N ARG A 159 -15.84 -12.90 -16.94
CA ARG A 159 -16.17 -12.12 -18.15
C ARG A 159 -17.47 -11.32 -18.05
N GLN A 160 -18.41 -11.75 -17.21
CA GLN A 160 -19.63 -10.98 -16.92
C GLN A 160 -19.35 -9.78 -16.02
N MET A 161 -18.39 -9.88 -15.10
CA MET A 161 -18.13 -8.88 -14.08
C MET A 161 -17.02 -7.88 -14.46
N PHE A 162 -16.00 -8.32 -15.21
CA PHE A 162 -14.85 -7.49 -15.56
C PHE A 162 -14.95 -6.94 -16.98
N PRO A 163 -14.50 -5.70 -17.23
CA PRO A 163 -14.24 -5.21 -18.57
C PRO A 163 -13.28 -6.16 -19.32
N PRO A 164 -13.47 -6.40 -20.63
CA PRO A 164 -12.69 -7.40 -21.37
C PRO A 164 -11.17 -7.28 -21.23
N LYS A 165 -10.64 -6.05 -21.22
CA LYS A 165 -9.20 -5.77 -21.02
C LYS A 165 -8.67 -6.30 -19.68
N TYR A 166 -9.45 -6.22 -18.61
CA TYR A 166 -9.04 -6.65 -17.27
C TYR A 166 -9.39 -8.11 -17.01
N ALA A 167 -10.44 -8.65 -17.64
CA ALA A 167 -10.79 -10.06 -17.56
C ALA A 167 -9.69 -10.97 -18.10
N THR A 168 -8.99 -10.57 -19.18
CA THR A 168 -7.83 -11.31 -19.71
C THR A 168 -6.68 -11.29 -18.72
N VAL A 169 -6.31 -10.11 -18.21
CA VAL A 169 -5.24 -9.98 -17.20
C VAL A 169 -5.55 -10.80 -15.95
N ALA A 170 -6.80 -10.77 -15.47
CA ALA A 170 -7.23 -11.52 -14.30
C ALA A 170 -7.21 -13.05 -14.46
N GLN A 171 -7.13 -13.57 -15.70
CA GLN A 171 -6.95 -15.01 -15.97
C GLN A 171 -5.48 -15.43 -15.94
N GLU A 172 -4.56 -14.51 -16.21
CA GLU A 172 -3.14 -14.79 -16.43
C GLU A 172 -2.26 -14.34 -15.26
N GLU A 173 -2.69 -13.28 -14.57
CA GLU A 173 -1.90 -12.60 -13.58
C GLU A 173 -2.56 -12.65 -12.19
N ALA A 174 -1.70 -12.69 -11.18
CA ALA A 174 -2.04 -12.57 -9.77
C ALA A 174 -1.06 -11.56 -9.14
N LEU A 175 -0.70 -11.74 -7.87
CA LEU A 175 0.38 -10.96 -7.26
C LEU A 175 1.73 -11.26 -7.91
N THR A 176 2.51 -10.20 -8.14
CA THR A 176 3.93 -10.29 -8.48
C THR A 176 4.74 -10.87 -7.32
N ALA A 177 5.97 -11.31 -7.59
CA ALA A 177 6.88 -11.81 -6.56
C ALA A 177 7.15 -10.76 -5.46
N ALA A 178 7.24 -9.48 -5.82
CA ALA A 178 7.46 -8.39 -4.87
C ALA A 178 6.23 -8.16 -3.97
N GLU A 179 5.03 -8.18 -4.54
CA GLU A 179 3.77 -8.05 -3.79
C GLU A 179 3.54 -9.24 -2.85
N MET A 180 3.83 -10.47 -3.30
CA MET A 180 3.77 -11.64 -2.43
C MET A 180 4.81 -11.59 -1.30
N ALA A 181 6.04 -11.17 -1.60
CA ALA A 181 7.08 -11.03 -0.58
C ALA A 181 6.70 -9.97 0.46
N ASP A 182 6.12 -8.85 0.04
CA ASP A 182 5.60 -7.83 0.95
C ASP A 182 4.47 -8.34 1.83
N GLN A 183 3.48 -9.00 1.22
CA GLN A 183 2.39 -9.61 1.96
C GLN A 183 2.89 -10.59 3.01
N ARG A 184 3.80 -11.50 2.64
CA ARG A 184 4.32 -12.51 3.55
C ARG A 184 5.03 -11.88 4.75
N ARG A 185 5.87 -10.86 4.51
CA ARG A 185 6.53 -10.12 5.61
C ARG A 185 5.53 -9.49 6.57
N ARG A 186 4.50 -8.82 6.04
CA ARG A 186 3.45 -8.20 6.88
C ARG A 186 2.63 -9.22 7.64
N TYR A 187 2.35 -10.35 7.00
CA TYR A 187 1.64 -11.46 7.63
C TYR A 187 2.45 -12.04 8.78
N ASP A 188 3.72 -12.38 8.56
CA ASP A 188 4.58 -12.98 9.58
C ASP A 188 4.73 -12.03 10.78
N ALA A 189 4.90 -10.72 10.52
CA ALA A 189 4.91 -9.70 11.57
C ALA A 189 3.59 -9.68 12.38
N ALA A 190 2.44 -9.76 11.71
CA ALA A 190 1.13 -9.78 12.37
C ALA A 190 0.87 -11.08 13.15
N ALA A 191 1.38 -12.21 12.66
CA ALA A 191 1.35 -13.50 13.35
C ALA A 191 2.38 -13.60 14.49
N GLY A 192 3.32 -12.65 14.57
CA GLY A 192 4.40 -12.60 15.56
C GLY A 192 5.50 -13.65 15.31
N LEU A 193 5.88 -13.85 14.04
CA LEU A 193 6.92 -14.77 13.58
C LEU A 193 8.20 -14.04 13.17
#